data_AF-A0A976QVH2-F1
#
_entry.id   AF-A0A976QVH2-F1
#
_cell.length_a   1.000
_cell.length_b   1.000
_cell.length_c   1.000
_cell.angle_alpha   90.00
_cell.angle_beta   90.00
_cell.angle_gamma   90.00
#
_symmetry.space_group_name_H-M   'P 1'
#
loop_
_entity.id
_entity.type
_entity.pdbx_description
1 polymer ?
#
loop_
_entity_poly.entity_id
_entity_poly.type
_entity_poly.pdbx_seq_one_letter_code
_entity_poly.pdbx_strand_id
1 'polypeptide(L)'
;MGGSQSYLYIFLGNKENSYNGGGCNVTVSKTVVDGSINFEVVTHSINYNEADGRYFDVYIYDSKETYYKSSYIFAYCSPSTDGLVANKVKAYYSVLAPNVPLVISFETKLNTYNCSIDKLLSARWNWASNITEYSSTEVTVLLEEQFKKLLLNRKIRFRSEEVNKDIMANRQELGDKKNFRFIFLPKDNEPELGSDYLFSIDFIDNKPKLPGDNVAKADEFCSRAKKKGFHQDHPPPKTEHKNQIDEYFLRPFNGQLYDGIMVYLSREEREPPKTLCAEGEYNKGMAILLEFYDSSEEKKYLKRKDKEGYWWAEEPIEYKDDETLRTQLGEIGKAANANDVNTVLLDKMQPYKGVNEVKPDIKKGYNKYTYTFEKSNKPVFLFERKERTIGQFDTIKTQKIDVYYLKAKDQEDKEPFLIVFFSGDRVPKPMNAYHFANEYNFKGWKEFEFDFRKSEQEKDQHDQERELKTKLLEKVQKIDDYVKCIPDMDLLRWYAYTILTDKEIPPPKPKDEQTPQRPDEFVPRKPPEPPPLALIIGGTVGGVVFVVSSAVGYGVYWYNTTIKLLT
;
A
#
# COMPACT_ATOMS: atom_id res chain seq x y z
N MET A 1 57.88 -28.39 14.76
CA MET A 1 58.02 -26.95 14.45
C MET A 1 56.96 -26.63 13.41
N GLY A 2 55.68 -26.52 13.74
CA GLY A 2 55.10 -25.55 14.68
C GLY A 2 54.75 -24.25 13.93
N GLY A 3 54.16 -24.37 12.74
CA GLY A 3 53.73 -23.20 11.96
C GLY A 3 52.63 -22.46 12.72
N SER A 4 52.85 -21.17 12.99
CA SER A 4 51.85 -20.30 13.60
C SER A 4 50.58 -20.30 12.75
N GLN A 5 49.42 -20.36 13.39
CA GLN A 5 48.16 -20.17 12.68
C GLN A 5 48.13 -18.79 12.02
N SER A 6 47.65 -18.78 10.79
CA SER A 6 47.42 -17.57 10.00
C SER A 6 46.03 -17.03 10.31
N TYR A 7 45.85 -15.73 10.15
CA TYR A 7 44.59 -15.06 10.44
C TYR A 7 43.92 -14.60 9.16
N LEU A 8 42.67 -15.00 8.96
CA LEU A 8 41.78 -14.51 7.92
C LEU A 8 40.72 -13.62 8.55
N TYR A 9 40.53 -12.42 8.00
CA TYR A 9 39.52 -11.48 8.48
C TYR A 9 38.37 -11.42 7.48
N ILE A 10 37.14 -11.56 7.99
CA ILE A 10 35.92 -11.41 7.21
C ILE A 10 35.21 -10.13 7.64
N PHE A 11 35.02 -9.22 6.69
CA PHE A 11 34.43 -7.91 6.91
C PHE A 11 32.98 -7.89 6.44
N LEU A 12 32.03 -8.05 7.38
CA LEU A 12 30.60 -8.10 7.09
C LEU A 12 30.06 -6.77 6.51
N GLY A 13 30.73 -5.66 6.81
CA GLY A 13 30.40 -4.35 6.23
C GLY A 13 30.77 -4.22 4.75
N ASN A 14 31.61 -5.12 4.22
CA ASN A 14 31.97 -5.16 2.80
C ASN A 14 31.09 -6.16 2.05
N LYS A 15 30.01 -5.65 1.44
CA LYS A 15 28.96 -6.48 0.83
C LYS A 15 29.10 -6.68 -0.69
N GLU A 16 30.08 -6.04 -1.32
CA GLU A 16 30.15 -5.95 -2.77
C GLU A 16 31.57 -6.20 -3.31
N ASN A 17 32.61 -5.79 -2.59
CA ASN A 17 33.97 -5.82 -3.12
C ASN A 17 34.72 -7.07 -2.65
N SER A 18 35.36 -7.75 -3.59
CA SER A 18 36.34 -8.79 -3.26
C SER A 18 37.59 -8.17 -2.63
N TYR A 19 38.27 -8.91 -1.77
CA TYR A 19 39.48 -8.43 -1.08
C TYR A 19 40.45 -9.57 -0.75
N ASN A 20 41.71 -9.20 -0.55
CA ASN A 20 42.74 -10.12 -0.09
C ASN A 20 42.90 -10.01 1.42
N GLY A 21 42.85 -11.14 2.13
CA GLY A 21 42.99 -11.20 3.58
C GLY A 21 43.90 -12.36 3.97
N GLY A 22 45.00 -12.09 4.69
CA GLY A 22 45.89 -13.14 5.21
C GLY A 22 46.53 -14.05 4.15
N GLY A 23 46.67 -13.60 2.90
CA GLY A 23 47.15 -14.43 1.78
C GLY A 23 46.05 -15.22 1.06
N CYS A 24 44.80 -15.12 1.50
CA CYS A 24 43.61 -15.67 0.85
C CYS A 24 42.90 -14.60 0.02
N ASN A 25 42.13 -15.03 -1.00
CA ASN A 25 41.21 -14.17 -1.74
C ASN A 25 39.78 -14.43 -1.26
N VAL A 26 39.06 -13.37 -0.90
CA VAL A 26 37.65 -13.43 -0.48
C VAL A 26 36.79 -12.76 -1.53
N THR A 27 35.89 -13.53 -2.15
CA THR A 27 34.91 -13.02 -3.10
C THR A 27 33.56 -12.84 -2.42
N VAL A 28 32.90 -11.72 -2.67
CA VAL A 28 31.62 -11.37 -2.02
C VAL A 28 30.47 -11.40 -3.03
N SER A 29 29.36 -12.02 -2.65
CA SER A 29 28.11 -11.99 -3.42
C SER A 29 26.92 -11.74 -2.50
N LYS A 30 25.89 -11.04 -2.99
CA LYS A 30 24.65 -10.77 -2.25
C LYS A 30 23.46 -11.35 -3.00
N THR A 31 22.58 -12.07 -2.30
CA THR A 31 21.33 -12.61 -2.84
C THR A 31 20.21 -12.49 -1.81
N VAL A 32 18.96 -12.72 -2.23
CA VAL A 32 17.82 -12.92 -1.31
C VAL A 32 17.90 -14.34 -0.74
N VAL A 33 17.37 -14.54 0.46
CA VAL A 33 17.28 -15.88 1.07
C VAL A 33 16.18 -16.69 0.38
N ASP A 34 16.52 -17.90 -0.05
CA ASP A 34 15.55 -18.81 -0.67
C ASP A 34 14.34 -19.03 0.25
N GLY A 35 13.14 -18.90 -0.31
CA GLY A 35 11.88 -19.01 0.44
C GLY A 35 11.50 -17.76 1.26
N SER A 36 12.32 -16.69 1.25
CA SER A 36 11.99 -15.46 1.98
C SER A 36 12.59 -14.19 1.34
N ILE A 37 11.73 -13.39 0.72
CA ILE A 37 12.04 -12.04 0.20
C ILE A 37 12.27 -10.97 1.30
N ASN A 38 12.22 -11.38 2.55
CA ASN A 38 12.36 -10.53 3.72
C ASN A 38 13.80 -10.44 4.23
N PHE A 39 14.63 -11.39 3.79
CA PHE A 39 15.99 -11.51 4.25
C PHE A 39 16.94 -11.59 3.05
N GLU A 40 18.10 -11.00 3.23
CA GLU A 40 19.20 -11.02 2.28
C GLU A 40 20.37 -11.76 2.89
N VAL A 41 21.15 -12.44 2.06
CA VAL A 41 22.40 -13.11 2.47
C VAL A 41 23.57 -12.54 1.69
N VAL A 42 24.60 -12.15 2.44
CA VAL A 42 25.91 -11.76 1.90
C VAL A 42 26.85 -12.94 2.14
N THR A 43 27.36 -13.51 1.06
CA THR A 43 28.26 -14.66 1.09
C THR A 43 29.69 -14.22 0.80
N HIS A 44 30.57 -14.44 1.76
CA HIS A 44 32.02 -14.31 1.63
C HIS A 44 32.60 -15.70 1.33
N SER A 45 32.93 -15.96 0.06
CA SER A 45 33.58 -17.21 -0.34
C SER A 45 35.09 -17.06 -0.24
N ILE A 46 35.73 -18.03 0.42
CA ILE A 46 37.14 -17.98 0.79
C ILE A 46 37.92 -18.90 -0.15
N ASN A 47 38.91 -18.33 -0.83
CA ASN A 47 39.90 -19.08 -1.60
C ASN A 47 41.26 -18.99 -0.89
N TYR A 48 41.73 -20.14 -0.39
CA TYR A 48 43.00 -20.27 0.33
C TYR A 48 44.24 -20.25 -0.58
N ASN A 49 44.11 -20.03 -1.89
CA ASN A 49 45.22 -19.87 -2.84
C ASN A 49 46.28 -21.00 -2.72
N GLU A 50 45.83 -22.25 -2.74
CA GLU A 50 46.65 -23.47 -2.58
C GLU A 50 47.21 -23.72 -1.17
N ALA A 51 47.03 -22.79 -0.23
CA ALA A 51 47.36 -23.02 1.17
C ALA A 51 46.33 -23.96 1.85
N ASP A 52 46.80 -24.68 2.86
CA ASP A 52 45.94 -25.56 3.65
C ASP A 52 45.09 -24.74 4.64
N GLY A 53 43.78 -24.70 4.38
CA GLY A 53 42.79 -23.95 5.17
C GLY A 53 42.73 -24.34 6.64
N ARG A 54 43.27 -25.52 7.03
CA ARG A 54 43.38 -25.95 8.44
C ARG A 54 44.25 -25.06 9.30
N TYR A 55 45.12 -24.27 8.67
CA TYR A 55 46.03 -23.34 9.35
C TYR A 55 45.48 -21.91 9.47
N PHE A 56 44.21 -21.68 9.14
CA PHE A 56 43.59 -20.36 9.17
C PHE A 56 42.49 -20.26 10.24
N ASP A 57 42.67 -19.29 11.13
CA ASP A 57 41.61 -18.82 12.01
C ASP A 57 40.82 -17.71 11.32
N VAL A 58 39.49 -17.80 11.38
CA VAL A 58 38.60 -16.85 10.70
C VAL A 58 37.96 -15.91 11.72
N TYR A 59 38.32 -14.62 11.67
CA TYR A 59 37.77 -13.59 12.54
C TYR A 59 36.73 -12.76 11.79
N ILE A 60 35.54 -12.63 12.38
CA ILE A 60 34.41 -11.93 11.77
C ILE A 60 34.30 -10.53 12.35
N TYR A 61 34.30 -9.50 11.52
CA TYR A 61 34.17 -8.10 11.91
C TYR A 61 32.89 -7.48 11.34
N ASP A 62 32.16 -6.75 12.19
CA ASP A 62 31.00 -5.95 11.76
C ASP A 62 31.42 -4.57 11.23
N SER A 63 32.37 -4.56 10.31
CA SER A 63 32.95 -3.34 9.75
C SER A 63 33.42 -3.58 8.33
N LYS A 64 33.75 -2.50 7.61
CA LYS A 64 34.35 -2.57 6.27
C LYS A 64 35.84 -2.93 6.30
N GLU A 65 36.49 -2.63 7.42
CA GLU A 65 37.91 -2.86 7.68
C GLU A 65 38.14 -3.04 9.17
N THR A 66 39.31 -3.57 9.56
CA THR A 66 39.67 -3.71 10.98
C THR A 66 39.92 -2.34 11.60
N TYR A 67 39.01 -1.90 12.48
CA TYR A 67 39.19 -0.66 13.24
C TYR A 67 40.06 -0.91 14.50
N TYR A 68 39.74 -1.96 15.27
CA TYR A 68 40.56 -2.46 16.37
C TYR A 68 40.65 -4.00 16.31
N LYS A 69 41.82 -4.58 16.63
CA LYS A 69 42.01 -6.03 16.58
C LYS A 69 41.04 -6.81 17.47
N SER A 70 40.54 -6.21 18.55
CA SER A 70 39.60 -6.82 19.50
C SER A 70 38.12 -6.65 19.15
N SER A 71 37.77 -5.90 18.10
CA SER A 71 36.36 -5.57 17.81
C SER A 71 35.62 -6.61 16.95
N TYR A 72 36.16 -7.83 16.82
CA TYR A 72 35.50 -8.90 16.08
C TYR A 72 34.24 -9.39 16.83
N ILE A 73 33.26 -9.89 16.08
CA ILE A 73 32.06 -10.55 16.58
C ILE A 73 32.43 -11.92 17.15
N PHE A 74 33.09 -12.73 16.32
CA PHE A 74 33.44 -14.11 16.62
C PHE A 74 34.73 -14.53 15.92
N ALA A 75 35.54 -15.37 16.56
CA ALA A 75 36.68 -16.05 15.94
C ALA A 75 36.42 -17.56 15.86
N TYR A 76 36.45 -18.08 14.63
CA TYR A 76 36.32 -19.49 14.31
C TYR A 76 37.74 -20.08 14.19
N CYS A 77 38.18 -20.78 15.24
CA CYS A 77 39.59 -21.10 15.42
C CYS A 77 39.91 -22.56 15.16
N SER A 78 41.09 -22.81 14.60
CA SER A 78 41.76 -24.11 14.55
C SER A 78 40.91 -25.25 13.95
N PRO A 79 40.50 -25.16 12.68
CA PRO A 79 39.87 -26.28 11.98
C PRO A 79 40.85 -27.44 11.81
N SER A 80 40.79 -28.42 12.71
CA SER A 80 41.74 -29.55 12.77
C SER A 80 41.61 -30.55 11.62
N THR A 81 40.50 -30.51 10.88
CA THR A 81 40.22 -31.38 9.73
C THR A 81 39.62 -30.58 8.59
N ASP A 82 39.77 -31.08 7.35
CA ASP A 82 39.20 -30.48 6.14
C ASP A 82 37.68 -30.25 6.22
N GLY A 83 36.96 -31.11 6.94
CA GLY A 83 35.52 -30.98 7.14
C GLY A 83 35.11 -29.81 8.03
N LEU A 84 36.06 -29.23 8.77
CA LEU A 84 35.88 -28.06 9.64
C LEU A 84 36.39 -26.78 8.99
N VAL A 85 37.08 -26.83 7.86
CA VAL A 85 37.55 -25.62 7.17
C VAL A 85 36.34 -24.86 6.61
N ALA A 86 36.18 -23.60 7.02
CA ALA A 86 35.13 -22.73 6.52
C ALA A 86 35.46 -22.24 5.10
N ASN A 87 34.74 -22.75 4.11
CA ASN A 87 34.91 -22.31 2.72
C ASN A 87 34.09 -21.06 2.42
N LYS A 88 32.98 -20.85 3.14
CA LYS A 88 32.19 -19.62 3.04
C LYS A 88 31.72 -19.17 4.41
N VAL A 89 31.64 -17.86 4.56
CA VAL A 89 30.93 -17.22 5.66
C VAL A 89 29.74 -16.46 5.08
N LYS A 90 28.55 -16.79 5.55
CA LYS A 90 27.29 -16.17 5.12
C LYS A 90 26.75 -15.30 6.24
N ALA A 91 26.53 -14.02 5.98
CA ALA A 91 25.85 -13.13 6.93
C ALA A 91 24.47 -12.79 6.39
N TYR A 92 23.47 -12.92 7.25
CA TYR A 92 22.07 -12.74 6.89
C TYR A 92 21.52 -11.48 7.54
N TYR A 93 20.73 -10.73 6.79
CA TYR A 93 20.20 -9.42 7.16
C TYR A 93 18.70 -9.36 6.86
N SER A 94 17.94 -8.57 7.63
CA SER A 94 16.60 -8.17 7.21
C SER A 94 16.68 -7.03 6.20
N VAL A 95 15.80 -7.02 5.20
CA VAL A 95 15.67 -5.89 4.27
C VAL A 95 15.32 -4.59 5.00
N LEU A 96 14.68 -4.68 6.17
CA LEU A 96 14.36 -3.54 7.03
C LEU A 96 15.54 -3.11 7.92
N ALA A 97 16.48 -4.01 8.21
CA ALA A 97 17.67 -3.73 9.02
C ALA A 97 18.93 -4.16 8.27
N PRO A 98 19.22 -3.56 7.10
CA PRO A 98 20.24 -4.05 6.19
C PRO A 98 21.63 -4.03 6.80
N ASN A 99 21.88 -3.20 7.81
CA ASN A 99 23.21 -3.02 8.42
C ASN A 99 23.41 -3.80 9.72
N VAL A 100 22.45 -4.61 10.14
CA VAL A 100 22.53 -5.39 11.38
C VAL A 100 22.50 -6.89 11.04
N PRO A 101 23.61 -7.63 11.20
CA PRO A 101 23.62 -9.06 10.94
C PRO A 101 22.76 -9.79 11.97
N LEU A 102 21.87 -10.66 11.50
CA LEU A 102 20.96 -11.45 12.34
C LEU A 102 21.51 -12.87 12.59
N VAL A 103 22.04 -13.48 11.55
CA VAL A 103 22.59 -14.84 11.56
C VAL A 103 23.91 -14.84 10.80
N ILE A 104 24.90 -15.57 11.32
CA ILE A 104 26.16 -15.83 10.63
C ILE A 104 26.27 -17.35 10.47
N SER A 105 26.54 -17.80 9.25
CA SER A 105 26.71 -19.21 8.95
C SER A 105 28.09 -19.53 8.42
N PHE A 106 28.63 -20.66 8.88
CA PHE A 106 29.90 -21.19 8.42
C PHE A 106 29.61 -22.41 7.53
N GLU A 107 29.90 -22.30 6.24
CA GLU A 107 29.76 -23.38 5.27
C GLU A 107 31.11 -24.06 5.08
N THR A 108 31.18 -25.34 5.44
CA THR A 108 32.34 -26.19 5.22
C THR A 108 32.11 -27.11 4.02
N LYS A 109 33.05 -28.03 3.75
CA LYS A 109 32.85 -29.05 2.70
C LYS A 109 31.67 -29.99 3.02
N LEU A 110 31.34 -30.16 4.29
CA LEU A 110 30.39 -31.19 4.75
C LEU A 110 29.07 -30.61 5.25
N ASN A 111 29.11 -29.45 5.92
CA ASN A 111 27.97 -28.92 6.66
C ASN A 111 27.86 -27.40 6.52
N THR A 112 26.65 -26.88 6.77
CA THR A 112 26.43 -25.45 7.03
C THR A 112 25.96 -25.28 8.46
N TYR A 113 26.66 -24.46 9.24
CA TYR A 113 26.31 -24.18 10.64
C TYR A 113 25.70 -22.79 10.75
N ASN A 114 24.37 -22.70 10.91
CA ASN A 114 23.67 -21.41 11.01
C ASN A 114 23.62 -20.94 12.47
N CYS A 115 24.34 -19.87 12.81
CA CYS A 115 24.50 -19.42 14.19
C CYS A 115 23.83 -18.07 14.42
N SER A 116 23.03 -17.95 15.48
CA SER A 116 22.46 -16.66 15.89
C SER A 116 23.56 -15.69 16.28
N ILE A 117 23.43 -14.41 15.91
CA ILE A 117 24.43 -13.40 16.23
C ILE A 117 24.65 -13.27 17.74
N ASP A 118 23.59 -13.36 18.55
CA ASP A 118 23.67 -13.22 20.02
C ASP A 118 24.61 -14.24 20.67
N LYS A 119 24.50 -15.50 20.24
CA LYS A 119 25.33 -16.59 20.77
C LYS A 119 26.81 -16.38 20.40
N LEU A 120 27.06 -15.96 19.16
CA LEU A 120 28.42 -15.71 18.68
C LEU A 120 29.05 -14.52 19.41
N LEU A 121 28.32 -13.41 19.57
CA LEU A 121 28.76 -12.24 20.34
C LEU A 121 29.08 -12.58 21.79
N SER A 122 28.29 -13.46 22.41
CA SER A 122 28.49 -13.90 23.79
C SER A 122 29.73 -14.78 23.93
N ALA A 123 29.96 -15.69 22.98
CA ALA A 123 31.09 -16.61 23.01
C ALA A 123 32.43 -15.92 22.67
N ARG A 124 32.40 -14.93 21.77
CA ARG A 124 33.56 -14.20 21.22
C ARG A 124 34.51 -15.06 20.38
N TRP A 125 34.82 -16.28 20.77
CA TRP A 125 35.61 -17.22 19.98
C TRP A 125 35.32 -18.66 20.43
N ASN A 126 35.53 -19.63 19.55
CA ASN A 126 35.59 -21.03 19.95
C ASN A 126 36.37 -21.85 18.90
N TRP A 127 36.72 -23.07 19.27
CA TRP A 127 37.24 -24.07 18.37
C TRP A 127 36.21 -24.41 17.28
N ALA A 128 36.68 -24.57 16.05
CA ALA A 128 35.91 -24.95 14.88
C ALA A 128 35.07 -26.22 15.10
N SER A 129 35.58 -27.17 15.89
CA SER A 129 34.89 -28.41 16.27
C SER A 129 33.64 -28.20 17.11
N ASN A 130 33.53 -27.06 17.80
CA ASN A 130 32.45 -26.77 18.74
C ASN A 130 31.38 -25.85 18.13
N ILE A 131 31.48 -25.53 16.84
CA ILE A 131 30.52 -24.62 16.19
C ILE A 131 29.08 -25.11 16.24
N THR A 132 28.90 -26.43 16.34
CA THR A 132 27.60 -27.08 16.48
C THR A 132 26.82 -26.61 17.71
N GLU A 133 27.51 -26.24 18.80
CA GLU A 133 26.90 -25.70 20.04
C GLU A 133 26.12 -24.40 19.79
N TYR A 134 26.51 -23.66 18.76
CA TYR A 134 25.90 -22.38 18.38
C TYR A 134 24.90 -22.50 17.24
N SER A 135 24.94 -23.61 16.50
CA SER A 135 24.21 -23.80 15.26
C SER A 135 22.75 -24.23 15.47
N SER A 136 21.89 -23.87 14.52
CA SER A 136 20.51 -24.35 14.38
C SER A 136 20.28 -24.88 12.96
N THR A 137 19.31 -25.79 12.80
CA THR A 137 19.05 -26.49 11.53
C THR A 137 18.30 -25.65 10.52
N GLU A 138 17.42 -24.73 10.94
CA GLU A 138 16.58 -23.93 10.03
C GLU A 138 16.93 -22.43 10.10
N VAL A 139 17.51 -21.91 9.02
CA VAL A 139 17.96 -20.51 8.96
C VAL A 139 16.80 -19.52 8.94
N THR A 140 15.68 -19.83 8.30
CA THR A 140 14.51 -18.95 8.18
C THR A 140 13.85 -18.69 9.54
N VAL A 141 13.62 -19.76 10.32
CA VAL A 141 13.09 -19.65 11.68
C VAL A 141 14.02 -18.81 12.55
N LEU A 142 15.33 -19.05 12.46
CA LEU A 142 16.31 -18.29 13.22
C LEU A 142 16.32 -16.81 12.83
N LEU A 143 16.15 -16.49 11.54
CA LEU A 143 16.09 -15.12 11.05
C LEU A 143 14.87 -14.36 11.59
N GLU A 144 13.70 -14.99 11.57
CA GLU A 144 12.48 -14.40 12.15
C GLU A 144 12.61 -14.15 13.65
N GLU A 145 13.16 -15.12 14.39
CA GLU A 145 13.38 -14.97 15.83
C GLU A 145 14.38 -13.84 16.15
N GLN A 146 15.51 -13.79 15.44
CA GLN A 146 16.53 -12.76 15.63
C GLN A 146 16.00 -11.38 15.21
N PHE A 147 15.19 -11.30 14.16
CA PHE A 147 14.55 -10.04 13.75
C PHE A 147 13.53 -9.54 14.77
N LYS A 148 12.68 -10.43 15.30
CA LYS A 148 11.74 -10.09 16.39
C LYS A 148 12.49 -9.63 17.64
N LYS A 149 13.62 -10.25 17.99
CA LYS A 149 14.47 -9.80 19.10
C LYS A 149 15.07 -8.42 18.83
N LEU A 150 15.58 -8.18 17.62
CA LEU A 150 16.15 -6.88 17.22
C LEU A 150 15.14 -5.74 17.43
N LEU A 151 13.88 -5.97 17.04
CA LEU A 151 12.81 -4.97 17.19
C LEU A 151 12.10 -5.03 18.55
N LEU A 152 12.49 -5.95 19.44
CA LEU A 152 11.75 -6.26 20.68
C LEU A 152 10.25 -6.52 20.41
N ASN A 153 9.95 -7.13 19.26
CA ASN A 153 8.62 -7.40 18.74
C ASN A 153 7.71 -6.16 18.66
N ARG A 154 8.30 -4.96 18.55
CA ARG A 154 7.58 -3.70 18.37
C ARG A 154 7.11 -3.59 16.93
N LYS A 155 5.95 -2.96 16.74
CA LYS A 155 5.35 -2.67 15.43
C LYS A 155 4.90 -1.22 15.37
N ILE A 156 5.10 -0.59 14.22
CA ILE A 156 4.63 0.75 13.88
C ILE A 156 3.12 0.69 13.66
N ARG A 157 2.35 1.49 14.40
CA ARG A 157 0.97 1.79 14.07
C ARG A 157 0.93 2.87 13.01
N PHE A 158 0.46 2.52 11.82
CA PHE A 158 0.34 3.50 10.74
C PHE A 158 -0.90 4.38 10.93
N ARG A 159 -0.76 5.68 10.67
CA ARG A 159 -1.86 6.65 10.69
C ARG A 159 -1.90 7.46 9.40
N SER A 160 -3.10 7.80 8.94
CA SER A 160 -3.28 8.76 7.83
C SER A 160 -3.17 10.22 8.28
N GLU A 161 -2.99 10.47 9.57
CA GLU A 161 -2.86 11.79 10.19
C GLU A 161 -1.39 12.16 10.41
N GLU A 162 -1.15 13.42 10.75
CA GLU A 162 0.19 13.94 11.09
C GLU A 162 0.62 13.47 12.49
N VAL A 163 1.31 12.33 12.55
CA VAL A 163 1.91 11.80 13.79
C VAL A 163 3.31 11.24 13.53
N ASN A 164 4.22 11.46 14.45
CA ASN A 164 5.55 10.84 14.44
C ASN A 164 5.99 10.58 15.87
N LYS A 165 5.81 9.35 16.34
CA LYS A 165 6.14 8.93 17.69
C LYS A 165 7.06 7.72 17.62
N ASP A 166 8.24 7.87 18.22
CA ASP A 166 9.16 6.77 18.45
C ASP A 166 9.53 5.97 17.19
N ILE A 167 9.74 6.68 16.08
CA ILE A 167 10.18 6.12 14.81
C ILE A 167 11.67 6.39 14.59
N MET A 168 12.38 5.36 14.15
CA MET A 168 13.71 5.48 13.56
C MET A 168 13.59 5.38 12.05
N ALA A 169 14.36 6.19 11.33
CA ALA A 169 14.35 6.20 9.87
C ALA A 169 15.78 6.11 9.33
N ASN A 170 15.99 5.21 8.37
CA ASN A 170 17.29 4.99 7.73
C ASN A 170 17.17 5.14 6.21
N ARG A 171 18.28 5.50 5.57
CA ARG A 171 18.39 5.54 4.11
C ARG A 171 19.28 4.41 3.62
N GLN A 172 18.91 3.78 2.51
CA GLN A 172 19.73 2.81 1.80
C GLN A 172 19.75 3.09 0.29
N GLU A 173 20.95 3.11 -0.31
CA GLU A 173 21.13 3.12 -1.76
C GLU A 173 20.93 1.72 -2.34
N LEU A 174 20.38 1.62 -3.57
CA LEU A 174 20.19 0.34 -4.27
C LEU A 174 21.28 0.06 -5.34
N GLY A 175 22.39 0.81 -5.30
CA GLY A 175 23.58 0.56 -6.12
C GLY A 175 23.51 1.02 -7.59
N ASP A 176 22.38 1.53 -8.09
CA ASP A 176 22.26 2.10 -9.44
C ASP A 176 22.42 3.63 -9.49
N LYS A 177 22.78 4.22 -8.34
CA LYS A 177 22.85 5.67 -8.11
C LYS A 177 21.53 6.44 -8.35
N LYS A 178 20.45 5.77 -8.78
CA LYS A 178 19.19 6.40 -9.18
C LYS A 178 18.06 6.12 -8.17
N ASN A 179 18.03 4.92 -7.63
CA ASN A 179 17.00 4.49 -6.70
C ASN A 179 17.60 4.31 -5.31
N PHE A 180 16.84 4.75 -4.32
CA PHE A 180 17.16 4.58 -2.91
C PHE A 180 15.86 4.36 -2.14
N ARG A 181 15.97 3.91 -0.90
CA ARG A 181 14.81 3.73 -0.03
C ARG A 181 15.00 4.38 1.33
N PHE A 182 13.89 4.86 1.86
CA PHE A 182 13.69 5.20 3.24
C PHE A 182 13.08 4.01 3.95
N ILE A 183 13.64 3.65 5.11
CA ILE A 183 13.25 2.50 5.90
C ILE A 183 12.87 3.01 7.29
N PHE A 184 11.60 2.85 7.64
CA PHE A 184 11.05 3.25 8.92
C PHE A 184 10.90 2.02 9.82
N LEU A 185 11.46 2.12 11.03
CA LEU A 185 11.48 1.08 12.05
C LEU A 185 10.96 1.62 13.39
N PRO A 186 10.33 0.77 14.21
CA PRO A 186 9.94 1.14 15.57
C PRO A 186 11.19 1.36 16.43
N LYS A 187 11.22 2.45 17.18
CA LYS A 187 12.32 2.80 18.10
C LYS A 187 11.97 2.44 19.54
N ASP A 188 10.85 2.94 20.05
CA ASP A 188 10.45 2.81 21.46
C ASP A 188 8.99 2.29 21.57
N ASN A 189 8.29 2.61 22.65
CA ASN A 189 6.97 2.04 22.99
C ASN A 189 5.85 2.73 22.21
N GLU A 190 4.91 1.93 21.67
CA GLU A 190 3.77 2.42 20.88
C GLU A 190 4.17 3.36 19.73
N PRO A 191 5.03 2.91 18.81
CA PRO A 191 5.50 3.74 17.73
C PRO A 191 4.36 4.02 16.75
N GLU A 192 4.18 5.29 16.38
CA GLU A 192 3.16 5.72 15.42
C GLU A 192 3.80 6.53 14.29
N LEU A 193 3.45 6.21 13.04
CA LEU A 193 3.94 6.92 11.87
C LEU A 193 2.77 7.38 11.01
N GLY A 194 2.71 8.69 10.80
CA GLY A 194 1.78 9.41 9.96
C GLY A 194 2.22 9.45 8.51
N SER A 195 1.27 9.55 7.58
CA SER A 195 1.56 9.60 6.15
C SER A 195 2.41 10.79 5.71
N ASP A 196 2.30 11.92 6.43
CA ASP A 196 3.03 13.14 6.08
C ASP A 196 4.53 13.02 6.39
N TYR A 197 4.93 12.05 7.22
CA TYR A 197 6.32 11.79 7.60
C TYR A 197 7.00 10.72 6.72
N LEU A 198 6.32 10.15 5.72
CA LEU A 198 6.86 9.05 4.90
C LEU A 198 7.96 9.47 3.91
N PHE A 199 8.01 10.76 3.55
CA PHE A 199 8.76 11.19 2.36
C PHE A 199 10.00 12.02 2.66
N SER A 200 10.36 12.16 3.94
CA SER A 200 11.53 12.91 4.38
C SER A 200 12.12 12.32 5.66
N ILE A 201 13.46 12.32 5.74
CA ILE A 201 14.22 11.89 6.91
C ILE A 201 15.19 12.99 7.31
N ASP A 202 15.37 13.17 8.62
CA ASP A 202 16.52 13.81 9.26
C ASP A 202 17.71 12.85 9.31
N PHE A 203 18.76 13.07 8.52
CA PHE A 203 19.94 12.19 8.49
C PHE A 203 20.90 12.35 9.67
N ILE A 204 20.77 13.41 10.46
CA ILE A 204 21.57 13.61 11.67
C ILE A 204 20.97 12.80 12.81
N ASP A 205 19.66 12.92 12.99
CA ASP A 205 18.94 12.27 14.09
C ASP A 205 18.34 10.90 13.69
N ASN A 206 18.40 10.52 12.41
CA ASN A 206 17.81 9.30 11.83
C ASN A 206 16.32 9.17 12.15
N LYS A 207 15.55 10.23 11.89
CA LYS A 207 14.12 10.33 12.21
C LYS A 207 13.30 10.83 11.03
N PRO A 208 12.01 10.50 10.94
CA PRO A 208 11.12 11.16 9.98
C PRO A 208 10.99 12.66 10.31
N LYS A 209 10.78 13.49 9.28
CA LYS A 209 10.52 14.94 9.44
C LYS A 209 9.56 15.47 8.38
N LEU A 210 8.89 16.57 8.67
CA LEU A 210 7.98 17.24 7.73
C LEU A 210 8.73 18.19 6.78
N PRO A 211 8.13 18.55 5.65
CA PRO A 211 8.55 19.71 4.88
C PRO A 211 8.63 20.97 5.74
N GLY A 212 9.70 21.74 5.62
CA GLY A 212 9.90 22.99 6.35
C GLY A 212 10.47 22.85 7.77
N ASP A 213 10.60 21.63 8.31
CA ASP A 213 11.25 21.42 9.60
C ASP A 213 12.73 21.84 9.54
N ASN A 214 13.10 22.81 10.38
CA ASN A 214 14.49 23.23 10.54
C ASN A 214 15.23 22.23 11.41
N VAL A 215 16.30 21.65 10.86
CA VAL A 215 17.19 20.77 11.63
C VAL A 215 18.06 21.65 12.53
N ALA A 216 17.71 21.76 13.81
CA ALA A 216 18.36 22.65 14.78
C ALA A 216 19.90 22.48 14.89
N LYS A 217 20.44 21.35 14.42
CA LYS A 217 21.88 21.02 14.43
C LYS A 217 22.53 21.00 13.05
N ALA A 218 21.77 21.15 11.96
CA ALA A 218 22.34 21.04 10.61
C ALA A 218 23.34 22.17 10.34
N ASP A 219 23.07 23.38 10.79
CA ASP A 219 23.97 24.52 10.62
C ASP A 219 25.31 24.32 11.32
N GLU A 220 25.29 23.85 12.56
CA GLU A 220 26.52 23.59 13.32
C GLU A 220 27.30 22.40 12.75
N PHE A 221 26.60 21.32 12.40
CA PHE A 221 27.20 20.13 11.81
C PHE A 221 27.82 20.42 10.44
N CYS A 222 27.09 21.10 9.56
CA CYS A 222 27.57 21.48 8.24
C CYS A 222 28.69 22.52 8.30
N SER A 223 28.63 23.46 9.26
CA SER A 223 29.74 24.40 9.49
C SER A 223 31.02 23.68 9.97
N ARG A 224 30.90 22.63 10.79
CA ARG A 224 32.04 21.80 11.20
C ARG A 224 32.57 20.93 10.05
N ALA A 225 31.69 20.38 9.21
CA ALA A 225 32.07 19.63 8.01
C ALA A 225 32.80 20.51 6.99
N LYS A 226 32.35 21.75 6.78
CA LYS A 226 33.00 22.78 5.93
C LYS A 226 34.43 23.06 6.36
N LYS A 227 34.71 23.15 7.67
CA LYS A 227 36.07 23.38 8.22
C LYS A 227 37.08 22.25 7.91
N LYS A 228 36.64 21.07 7.48
CA LYS A 228 37.50 19.93 7.10
C LYS A 228 37.81 19.83 5.59
N GLY A 229 37.53 20.88 4.80
CA GLY A 229 38.04 21.00 3.43
C GLY A 229 37.03 20.77 2.30
N PHE A 230 35.73 20.82 2.57
CA PHE A 230 34.71 20.81 1.51
C PHE A 230 34.27 22.25 1.23
N HIS A 231 34.89 22.87 0.22
CA HIS A 231 34.49 24.18 -0.29
C HIS A 231 33.19 24.05 -1.09
N GLN A 232 32.07 24.42 -0.47
CA GLN A 232 30.94 25.08 -1.13
C GLN A 232 30.01 25.65 -0.05
N ASP A 233 29.79 26.97 -0.11
CA ASP A 233 28.85 27.67 0.76
C ASP A 233 27.42 27.37 0.30
N HIS A 234 26.80 26.38 0.92
CA HIS A 234 25.37 26.19 0.84
C HIS A 234 24.74 26.56 2.19
N PRO A 235 23.63 27.34 2.21
CA PRO A 235 22.77 27.42 3.38
C PRO A 235 22.23 26.02 3.72
N PRO A 236 21.82 25.75 4.98
CA PRO A 236 21.17 24.50 5.33
C PRO A 236 19.99 24.29 4.38
N PRO A 237 19.88 23.13 3.71
CA PRO A 237 18.79 22.92 2.78
C PRO A 237 17.48 22.93 3.56
N LYS A 238 16.54 23.79 3.14
CA LYS A 238 15.15 23.64 3.57
C LYS A 238 14.66 22.27 3.09
N THR A 239 14.01 21.52 3.98
CA THR A 239 13.37 20.26 3.64
C THR A 239 12.16 20.57 2.76
N GLU A 240 12.26 20.32 1.46
CA GLU A 240 11.15 20.42 0.53
C GLU A 240 11.03 19.09 -0.21
N HIS A 241 9.85 18.46 -0.15
CA HIS A 241 9.52 17.31 -1.00
C HIS A 241 8.21 17.55 -1.75
N LYS A 242 8.15 17.08 -2.99
CA LYS A 242 6.95 17.14 -3.85
C LYS A 242 6.02 15.92 -3.68
N ASN A 243 6.43 14.95 -2.87
CA ASN A 243 5.67 13.71 -2.70
C ASN A 243 4.42 13.93 -1.85
N GLN A 244 3.36 13.26 -2.26
CA GLN A 244 2.08 13.28 -1.57
C GLN A 244 1.31 12.00 -1.89
N ILE A 245 0.37 11.70 -1.01
CA ILE A 245 -0.61 10.64 -1.16
C ILE A 245 -1.89 11.10 -0.46
N ASP A 246 -3.04 10.88 -1.10
CA ASP A 246 -4.33 11.17 -0.48
C ASP A 246 -4.72 10.06 0.51
N GLU A 247 -5.33 10.43 1.63
CA GLU A 247 -5.85 9.49 2.63
C GLU A 247 -6.71 8.38 2.01
N TYR A 248 -7.45 8.68 0.93
CA TYR A 248 -8.27 7.73 0.21
C TYR A 248 -7.56 6.41 -0.13
N PHE A 249 -6.28 6.47 -0.51
CA PHE A 249 -5.45 5.30 -0.83
C PHE A 249 -4.88 4.63 0.43
N LEU A 250 -4.79 5.35 1.53
CA LEU A 250 -4.21 4.90 2.80
C LEU A 250 -5.23 4.29 3.76
N ARG A 251 -6.54 4.46 3.52
CA ARG A 251 -7.61 3.91 4.37
C ARG A 251 -7.43 2.42 4.72
N PRO A 252 -7.03 1.51 3.80
CA PRO A 252 -6.83 0.11 4.15
C PRO A 252 -5.69 -0.12 5.16
N PHE A 253 -4.74 0.82 5.24
CA PHE A 253 -3.53 0.70 6.06
C PHE A 253 -3.68 1.41 7.41
N ASN A 254 -4.62 2.34 7.52
CA ASN A 254 -4.80 3.18 8.70
C ASN A 254 -5.13 2.34 9.95
N GLY A 255 -4.38 2.53 11.03
CA GLY A 255 -4.52 1.81 12.29
C GLY A 255 -3.88 0.42 12.31
N GLN A 256 -3.37 -0.10 11.18
CA GLN A 256 -2.68 -1.39 11.14
C GLN A 256 -1.27 -1.31 11.73
N LEU A 257 -0.74 -2.48 12.12
CA LEU A 257 0.56 -2.63 12.75
C LEU A 257 1.56 -3.27 11.79
N TYR A 258 2.75 -2.72 11.66
CA TYR A 258 3.79 -3.19 10.73
C TYR A 258 5.15 -3.29 11.43
N ASP A 259 5.98 -4.29 11.10
CA ASP A 259 7.36 -4.36 11.62
C ASP A 259 8.23 -3.23 11.03
N GLY A 260 7.87 -2.74 9.84
CA GLY A 260 8.51 -1.61 9.20
C GLY A 260 7.75 -1.12 7.98
N ILE A 261 8.06 0.10 7.55
CA ILE A 261 7.51 0.70 6.34
C ILE A 261 8.68 1.14 5.47
N MET A 262 8.66 0.82 4.18
CA MET A 262 9.67 1.27 3.23
C MET A 262 9.06 2.17 2.17
N VAL A 263 9.79 3.22 1.82
CA VAL A 263 9.43 4.14 0.74
C VAL A 263 10.58 4.15 -0.25
N TYR A 264 10.31 3.74 -1.47
CA TYR A 264 11.28 3.74 -2.57
C TYR A 264 11.17 5.04 -3.34
N LEU A 265 12.32 5.68 -3.57
CA LEU A 265 12.42 6.96 -4.23
C LEU A 265 13.39 6.87 -5.42
N SER A 266 13.01 7.54 -6.51
CA SER A 266 13.86 7.74 -7.69
C SER A 266 14.35 9.19 -7.72
N ARG A 267 15.65 9.39 -7.94
CA ARG A 267 16.22 10.72 -8.22
C ARG A 267 16.31 11.02 -9.72
N GLU A 268 16.32 12.30 -10.05
CA GLU A 268 16.50 12.80 -11.42
C GLU A 268 17.99 12.87 -11.80
N GLU A 269 18.87 13.28 -10.87
CA GLU A 269 20.33 13.38 -11.09
C GLU A 269 21.09 12.09 -10.73
N ARG A 270 22.14 11.78 -11.50
CA ARG A 270 22.76 10.44 -11.55
C ARG A 270 23.79 10.14 -10.46
N GLU A 271 24.06 11.03 -9.51
CA GLU A 271 25.00 10.76 -8.42
C GLU A 271 24.37 10.96 -7.04
N PRO A 272 24.61 10.05 -6.08
CA PRO A 272 24.21 10.24 -4.71
C PRO A 272 24.95 11.45 -4.13
N PRO A 273 24.25 12.30 -3.37
CA PRO A 273 24.86 13.43 -2.70
C PRO A 273 26.01 12.98 -1.80
N LYS A 274 27.18 13.62 -1.97
CA LYS A 274 28.47 13.19 -1.36
C LYS A 274 28.60 13.55 0.12
N THR A 275 27.72 14.39 0.64
CA THR A 275 27.78 14.85 2.03
C THR A 275 26.42 14.71 2.70
N LEU A 276 26.42 14.54 4.03
CA LEU A 276 25.21 14.55 4.84
C LEU A 276 24.48 15.90 4.79
N CYS A 277 25.16 16.97 4.36
CA CYS A 277 24.60 18.32 4.21
C CYS A 277 23.76 18.50 2.95
N ALA A 278 23.74 17.53 2.04
CA ALA A 278 22.92 17.53 0.84
C ALA A 278 21.63 16.69 1.02
N GLU A 279 21.16 16.59 2.24
CA GLU A 279 19.91 15.91 2.61
C GLU A 279 18.69 16.36 1.79
N GLY A 280 18.59 17.66 1.51
CA GLY A 280 17.53 18.20 0.66
C GLY A 280 17.47 17.58 -0.74
N GLU A 281 18.60 17.08 -1.27
CA GLU A 281 18.62 16.39 -2.56
C GLU A 281 17.97 15.00 -2.50
N TYR A 282 18.06 14.31 -1.36
CA TYR A 282 17.36 13.05 -1.15
C TYR A 282 15.85 13.27 -0.98
N ASN A 283 15.45 14.31 -0.25
CA ASN A 283 14.03 14.60 -0.03
C ASN A 283 13.32 15.09 -1.31
N LYS A 284 14.07 15.53 -2.33
CA LYS A 284 13.53 15.83 -3.68
C LYS A 284 13.21 14.59 -4.52
N GLY A 285 13.66 13.40 -4.11
CA GLY A 285 13.39 12.15 -4.82
C GLY A 285 11.89 11.93 -5.02
N MET A 286 11.50 11.40 -6.17
CA MET A 286 10.12 11.03 -6.43
C MET A 286 9.83 9.69 -5.78
N ALA A 287 8.94 9.66 -4.78
CA ALA A 287 8.43 8.42 -4.21
C ALA A 287 7.66 7.65 -5.29
N ILE A 288 7.98 6.37 -5.47
CA ILE A 288 7.44 5.52 -6.54
C ILE A 288 6.71 4.29 -6.00
N LEU A 289 7.10 3.81 -4.83
CA LEU A 289 6.53 2.63 -4.20
C LEU A 289 6.59 2.75 -2.68
N LEU A 290 5.52 2.36 -2.01
CA LEU A 290 5.50 2.09 -0.57
C LEU A 290 5.32 0.59 -0.36
N GLU A 291 6.08 0.04 0.58
CA GLU A 291 5.92 -1.33 1.09
C GLU A 291 5.62 -1.28 2.58
N PHE A 292 4.51 -1.90 2.97
CA PHE A 292 4.14 -2.09 4.37
C PHE A 292 4.47 -3.53 4.75
N TYR A 293 5.40 -3.68 5.69
CA TYR A 293 5.97 -4.95 6.04
C TYR A 293 5.37 -5.47 7.35
N ASP A 294 4.82 -6.69 7.31
CA ASP A 294 4.50 -7.48 8.48
C ASP A 294 5.04 -8.90 8.28
N SER A 295 5.92 -9.37 9.15
CA SER A 295 6.50 -10.72 9.09
C SER A 295 5.48 -11.84 9.21
N SER A 296 4.25 -11.55 9.68
CA SER A 296 3.16 -12.51 9.83
C SER A 296 2.11 -12.47 8.71
N GLU A 297 2.16 -11.48 7.81
CA GLU A 297 1.20 -11.33 6.71
C GLU A 297 1.93 -11.21 5.35
N GLU A 298 1.17 -11.30 4.26
CA GLU A 298 1.69 -10.91 2.96
C GLU A 298 2.00 -9.41 2.93
N LYS A 299 3.10 -9.04 2.26
CA LYS A 299 3.47 -7.64 2.07
C LYS A 299 2.37 -6.90 1.32
N LYS A 300 2.06 -5.69 1.77
CA LYS A 300 1.13 -4.78 1.10
C LYS A 300 1.90 -3.67 0.41
N TYR A 301 1.41 -3.26 -0.74
CA TYR A 301 2.12 -2.36 -1.66
C TYR A 301 1.23 -1.18 -2.03
N LEU A 302 1.82 0.00 -2.19
CA LEU A 302 1.18 1.12 -2.90
C LEU A 302 2.15 1.64 -3.96
N LYS A 303 1.77 1.46 -5.22
CA LYS A 303 2.53 1.87 -6.40
C LYS A 303 2.01 3.20 -6.93
N ARG A 304 2.91 4.15 -7.18
CA ARG A 304 2.56 5.43 -7.80
C ARG A 304 2.19 5.23 -9.27
N LYS A 305 1.16 5.92 -9.72
CA LYS A 305 0.63 5.80 -11.09
C LYS A 305 0.68 7.09 -11.89
N ASP A 306 0.81 8.24 -11.23
CA ASP A 306 0.86 9.55 -11.89
C ASP A 306 2.07 10.38 -11.45
N LYS A 307 2.34 11.40 -12.26
CA LYS A 307 3.50 12.29 -12.08
C LYS A 307 3.42 13.11 -10.80
N GLU A 308 2.24 13.53 -10.37
CA GLU A 308 2.06 14.43 -9.23
C GLU A 308 1.79 13.67 -7.91
N GLY A 309 1.50 12.37 -7.97
CA GLY A 309 1.28 11.53 -6.79
C GLY A 309 -0.16 11.57 -6.28
N TYR A 310 -1.12 11.97 -7.11
CA TYR A 310 -2.54 11.95 -6.81
C TYR A 310 -3.19 10.59 -7.07
N TRP A 311 -2.50 9.66 -7.72
CA TRP A 311 -2.98 8.31 -7.99
C TRP A 311 -1.96 7.26 -7.55
N TRP A 312 -2.42 6.40 -6.63
CA TRP A 312 -1.71 5.22 -6.17
C TRP A 312 -2.57 3.97 -6.37
N ALA A 313 -1.94 2.83 -6.58
CA ALA A 313 -2.62 1.55 -6.73
C ALA A 313 -2.03 0.49 -5.80
N GLU A 314 -2.90 -0.30 -5.19
CA GLU A 314 -2.54 -1.46 -4.38
C GLU A 314 -2.25 -2.64 -5.32
N GLU A 315 -1.02 -2.69 -5.84
CA GLU A 315 -0.54 -3.69 -6.78
C GLU A 315 0.74 -4.35 -6.24
N PRO A 316 0.80 -5.69 -6.16
CA PRO A 316 2.02 -6.38 -5.75
C PRO A 316 3.13 -6.17 -6.79
N ILE A 317 4.37 -6.22 -6.31
CA ILE A 317 5.55 -6.28 -7.17
C ILE A 317 6.36 -7.53 -6.85
N GLU A 318 6.81 -8.21 -7.90
CA GLU A 318 7.62 -9.41 -7.77
C GLU A 318 9.09 -9.07 -8.06
N TYR A 319 9.95 -9.38 -7.11
CA TYR A 319 11.40 -9.30 -7.26
C TYR A 319 12.08 -10.36 -6.40
N LYS A 320 13.25 -10.80 -6.85
CA LYS A 320 14.04 -11.86 -6.22
C LYS A 320 15.46 -11.43 -5.85
N ASP A 321 15.86 -10.23 -6.29
CA ASP A 321 17.17 -9.65 -6.08
C ASP A 321 17.11 -8.13 -6.31
N ASP A 322 18.20 -7.43 -5.98
CA ASP A 322 18.30 -5.98 -6.15
C ASP A 322 18.23 -5.56 -7.64
N GLU A 323 18.58 -6.44 -8.58
CA GLU A 323 18.54 -6.13 -10.02
C GLU A 323 17.11 -6.11 -10.57
N THR A 324 16.34 -7.14 -10.27
CA THR A 324 14.92 -7.26 -10.61
C THR A 324 14.11 -6.16 -9.91
N LEU A 325 14.39 -5.87 -8.63
CA LEU A 325 13.78 -4.75 -7.91
C LEU A 325 14.05 -3.41 -8.61
N ARG A 326 15.31 -3.12 -8.96
CA ARG A 326 15.67 -1.88 -9.67
C ARG A 326 14.98 -1.73 -11.02
N THR A 327 14.84 -2.84 -11.75
CA THR A 327 14.14 -2.85 -13.04
C THR A 327 12.68 -2.47 -12.85
N GLN A 328 11.99 -3.10 -11.90
CA GLN A 328 10.60 -2.79 -11.54
C GLN A 328 10.44 -1.33 -11.11
N LEU A 329 11.30 -0.84 -10.21
CA LEU A 329 11.28 0.57 -9.77
C LEU A 329 11.51 1.53 -10.95
N GLY A 330 12.40 1.19 -11.87
CA GLY A 330 12.66 1.95 -13.08
C GLY A 330 11.45 2.04 -14.02
N GLU A 331 10.69 0.94 -14.17
CA GLU A 331 9.46 0.90 -14.95
C GLU A 331 8.35 1.73 -14.29
N ILE A 332 8.15 1.57 -12.98
CA ILE A 332 7.17 2.34 -12.21
C ILE A 332 7.48 3.84 -12.34
N GLY A 333 8.72 4.24 -12.11
CA GLY A 333 9.13 5.65 -12.20
C GLY A 333 8.98 6.24 -13.59
N LYS A 334 9.23 5.47 -14.66
CA LYS A 334 9.00 5.92 -16.05
C LYS A 334 7.51 6.07 -16.34
N ALA A 335 6.71 5.08 -15.97
CA ALA A 335 5.27 5.09 -16.20
C ALA A 335 4.59 6.26 -15.46
N ALA A 336 4.91 6.46 -14.18
CA ALA A 336 4.36 7.56 -13.39
C ALA A 336 4.76 8.93 -13.98
N ASN A 337 6.03 9.14 -14.33
CA ASN A 337 6.48 10.42 -14.91
C ASN A 337 5.85 10.75 -16.27
N ALA A 338 5.51 9.73 -17.07
CA ALA A 338 4.83 9.91 -18.34
C ALA A 338 3.33 10.21 -18.19
N ASN A 339 2.76 9.92 -17.02
CA ASN A 339 1.32 9.96 -16.78
C ASN A 339 0.92 11.23 -16.01
N ASP A 340 0.70 12.32 -16.76
CA ASP A 340 0.19 13.59 -16.27
C ASP A 340 -1.34 13.65 -16.49
N VAL A 341 -2.10 13.33 -15.44
CA VAL A 341 -3.55 13.05 -15.51
C VAL A 341 -4.33 13.76 -14.41
N ASN A 342 -5.61 13.97 -14.65
CA ASN A 342 -6.57 14.43 -13.64
C ASN A 342 -7.29 13.24 -13.03
N THR A 343 -6.96 12.91 -11.78
CA THR A 343 -7.56 11.79 -11.05
C THR A 343 -8.95 12.15 -10.51
N VAL A 344 -9.97 11.44 -10.96
CA VAL A 344 -11.36 11.60 -10.51
C VAL A 344 -11.73 10.42 -9.61
N LEU A 345 -12.00 10.69 -8.34
CA LEU A 345 -12.45 9.69 -7.37
C LEU A 345 -13.98 9.64 -7.34
N LEU A 346 -14.56 8.65 -8.01
CA LEU A 346 -16.01 8.54 -8.21
C LEU A 346 -16.80 8.19 -6.94
N ASP A 347 -16.13 7.73 -5.90
CA ASP A 347 -16.70 7.43 -4.58
C ASP A 347 -16.26 8.44 -3.52
N LYS A 348 -15.67 9.59 -3.91
CA LYS A 348 -15.27 10.68 -3.02
C LYS A 348 -15.85 12.03 -3.47
N MET A 349 -16.97 12.41 -2.86
CA MET A 349 -17.71 13.65 -3.17
C MET A 349 -17.21 14.91 -2.43
N GLN A 350 -16.14 14.78 -1.65
CA GLN A 350 -15.50 15.87 -0.91
C GLN A 350 -14.15 16.22 -1.55
N PRO A 351 -13.62 17.43 -1.34
CA PRO A 351 -12.28 17.79 -1.81
C PRO A 351 -11.21 16.77 -1.39
N TYR A 352 -10.23 16.57 -2.26
CA TYR A 352 -9.12 15.63 -2.07
C TYR A 352 -7.85 16.14 -2.76
N LYS A 353 -6.69 15.53 -2.48
CA LYS A 353 -5.42 15.97 -3.09
C LYS A 353 -5.49 15.84 -4.61
N GLY A 354 -5.22 16.95 -5.31
CA GLY A 354 -5.21 17.01 -6.78
C GLY A 354 -6.48 17.55 -7.42
N VAL A 355 -7.56 17.77 -6.65
CA VAL A 355 -8.74 18.52 -7.11
C VAL A 355 -8.79 19.86 -6.38
N ASN A 356 -8.95 20.96 -7.14
CA ASN A 356 -9.03 22.30 -6.55
C ASN A 356 -10.35 22.50 -5.82
N GLU A 357 -11.43 21.98 -6.40
CA GLU A 357 -12.78 22.19 -5.88
C GLU A 357 -13.72 21.07 -6.32
N VAL A 358 -14.59 20.65 -5.39
CA VAL A 358 -15.74 19.77 -5.66
C VAL A 358 -17.00 20.51 -5.26
N LYS A 359 -17.82 20.90 -6.24
CA LYS A 359 -19.07 21.63 -6.00
C LYS A 359 -20.29 20.70 -6.12
N PRO A 360 -21.06 20.48 -5.04
CA PRO A 360 -22.32 19.75 -5.11
C PRO A 360 -23.45 20.64 -5.66
N ASP A 361 -24.32 20.07 -6.49
CA ASP A 361 -25.61 20.61 -6.92
C ASP A 361 -26.66 19.51 -6.69
N ILE A 362 -27.38 19.63 -5.58
CA ILE A 362 -28.30 18.62 -5.05
C ILE A 362 -29.70 18.86 -5.63
N LYS A 363 -30.23 17.89 -6.37
CA LYS A 363 -31.61 17.90 -6.86
C LYS A 363 -32.44 16.82 -6.16
N LYS A 364 -33.68 16.65 -6.61
CA LYS A 364 -34.62 15.67 -6.00
C LYS A 364 -34.39 14.28 -6.56
N GLY A 365 -34.22 14.15 -7.87
CA GLY A 365 -34.00 12.88 -8.56
C GLY A 365 -32.52 12.53 -8.80
N TYR A 366 -31.61 13.50 -8.67
CA TYR A 366 -30.18 13.26 -8.81
C TYR A 366 -29.33 14.26 -8.00
N ASN A 367 -28.06 13.94 -7.80
CA ASN A 367 -27.04 14.88 -7.34
C ASN A 367 -25.95 15.01 -8.42
N LYS A 368 -25.42 16.21 -8.58
CA LYS A 368 -24.29 16.50 -9.48
C LYS A 368 -23.10 16.99 -8.67
N TYR A 369 -21.93 16.47 -8.98
CA TYR A 369 -20.67 16.93 -8.42
C TYR A 369 -19.77 17.44 -9.54
N THR A 370 -19.38 18.71 -9.44
CA THR A 370 -18.47 19.36 -10.38
C THR A 370 -17.06 19.34 -9.81
N TYR A 371 -16.17 18.58 -10.43
CA TYR A 371 -14.75 18.50 -10.12
C TYR A 371 -13.97 19.50 -10.97
N THR A 372 -13.17 20.36 -10.34
CA THR A 372 -12.34 21.36 -11.03
C THR A 372 -10.86 21.15 -10.71
N PHE A 373 -10.04 21.14 -11.75
CA PHE A 373 -8.60 20.90 -11.70
C PHE A 373 -7.81 22.13 -12.14
N GLU A 374 -6.54 22.21 -11.73
CA GLU A 374 -5.67 23.33 -12.10
C GLU A 374 -5.33 23.34 -13.60
N LYS A 375 -5.04 22.17 -14.17
CA LYS A 375 -4.57 22.00 -15.55
C LYS A 375 -5.49 21.10 -16.36
N SER A 376 -5.52 21.32 -17.68
CA SER A 376 -6.31 20.52 -18.61
C SER A 376 -5.53 19.27 -18.99
N ASN A 377 -5.81 18.17 -18.29
CA ASN A 377 -5.14 16.89 -18.48
C ASN A 377 -6.15 15.79 -18.84
N LYS A 378 -5.64 14.64 -19.26
CA LYS A 378 -6.46 13.45 -19.50
C LYS A 378 -7.06 12.99 -18.16
N PRO A 379 -8.37 12.75 -18.07
CA PRO A 379 -8.96 12.24 -16.84
C PRO A 379 -8.69 10.75 -16.65
N VAL A 380 -8.58 10.32 -15.40
CA VAL A 380 -8.57 8.91 -14.98
C VAL A 380 -9.63 8.74 -13.91
N PHE A 381 -10.46 7.70 -14.03
CA PHE A 381 -11.56 7.44 -13.10
C PHE A 381 -11.22 6.29 -12.18
N LEU A 382 -11.32 6.55 -10.89
CA LEU A 382 -11.14 5.54 -9.85
C LEU A 382 -12.45 5.35 -9.08
N PHE A 383 -12.79 4.09 -8.80
CA PHE A 383 -13.87 3.72 -7.91
C PHE A 383 -13.39 2.57 -7.03
N GLU A 384 -13.52 2.73 -5.71
CA GLU A 384 -12.98 1.80 -4.72
C GLU A 384 -11.48 1.51 -4.94
N ARG A 385 -10.69 2.56 -5.23
CA ARG A 385 -9.24 2.55 -5.52
C ARG A 385 -8.84 1.75 -6.77
N LYS A 386 -9.79 1.36 -7.62
CA LYS A 386 -9.53 0.66 -8.89
C LYS A 386 -9.88 1.55 -10.06
N GLU A 387 -9.04 1.50 -11.09
CA GLU A 387 -9.29 2.18 -12.35
C GLU A 387 -10.55 1.63 -13.03
N ARG A 388 -11.38 2.53 -13.55
CA ARG A 388 -12.60 2.20 -14.28
C ARG A 388 -12.56 2.82 -15.67
N THR A 389 -12.86 2.00 -16.68
CA THR A 389 -13.01 2.45 -18.06
C THR A 389 -14.43 2.98 -18.27
N ILE A 390 -14.54 4.19 -18.79
CA ILE A 390 -15.83 4.87 -19.01
C ILE A 390 -15.96 5.23 -20.49
N GLY A 391 -16.32 4.26 -21.34
CA GLY A 391 -16.31 4.48 -22.79
C GLY A 391 -14.91 4.79 -23.33
N GLN A 392 -14.84 5.36 -24.54
CA GLN A 392 -13.59 5.73 -25.20
C GLN A 392 -13.43 7.26 -25.20
N PHE A 393 -12.55 7.79 -24.35
CA PHE A 393 -12.27 9.23 -24.22
C PHE A 393 -10.77 9.55 -24.22
N ASP A 394 -9.95 8.69 -24.81
CA ASP A 394 -8.47 8.79 -24.73
C ASP A 394 -7.89 10.12 -25.24
N THR A 395 -8.64 10.85 -26.06
CA THR A 395 -8.26 12.14 -26.65
C THR A 395 -8.71 13.35 -25.82
N ILE A 396 -9.59 13.16 -24.83
CA ILE A 396 -10.19 14.26 -24.07
C ILE A 396 -9.22 14.76 -22.99
N LYS A 397 -9.01 16.07 -22.97
CA LYS A 397 -8.32 16.79 -21.88
C LYS A 397 -9.24 17.86 -21.32
N THR A 398 -9.37 17.92 -20.00
CA THR A 398 -10.27 18.87 -19.37
C THR A 398 -9.82 19.29 -17.97
N GLN A 399 -10.16 20.53 -17.60
CA GLN A 399 -10.06 21.05 -16.23
C GLN A 399 -11.35 20.87 -15.43
N LYS A 400 -12.46 20.49 -16.06
CA LYS A 400 -13.77 20.48 -15.42
C LYS A 400 -14.58 19.26 -15.83
N ILE A 401 -15.07 18.52 -14.84
CA ILE A 401 -15.85 17.31 -15.04
C ILE A 401 -17.09 17.39 -14.14
N ASP A 402 -18.28 17.22 -14.72
CA ASP A 402 -19.50 17.03 -13.95
C ASP A 402 -19.85 15.55 -13.91
N VAL A 403 -20.10 15.02 -12.71
CA VAL A 403 -20.48 13.63 -12.48
C VAL A 403 -21.84 13.59 -11.79
N TYR A 404 -22.77 12.81 -12.33
CA TYR A 404 -24.16 12.77 -11.88
C TYR A 404 -24.52 11.39 -11.30
N TYR A 405 -25.17 11.40 -10.14
CA TYR A 405 -25.59 10.22 -9.40
C TYR A 405 -27.10 10.27 -9.18
N LEU A 406 -27.78 9.14 -9.39
CA LEU A 406 -29.21 9.05 -9.15
C LEU A 406 -29.51 9.07 -7.65
N LYS A 407 -30.69 9.60 -7.30
CA LYS A 407 -31.11 9.72 -5.92
C LYS A 407 -32.50 9.14 -5.72
N ALA A 408 -32.57 8.07 -4.94
CA ALA A 408 -33.82 7.45 -4.50
C ALA A 408 -34.08 7.85 -3.04
N LYS A 409 -35.04 8.76 -2.81
CA LYS A 409 -35.31 9.37 -1.49
C LYS A 409 -34.03 10.02 -0.90
N ASP A 410 -33.50 9.46 0.18
CA ASP A 410 -32.29 9.94 0.87
C ASP A 410 -31.05 9.12 0.53
N GLN A 411 -31.18 8.13 -0.36
CA GLN A 411 -30.08 7.27 -0.79
C GLN A 411 -29.61 7.66 -2.19
N GLU A 412 -28.32 7.97 -2.30
CA GLU A 412 -27.63 8.17 -3.56
C GLU A 412 -27.13 6.85 -4.15
N ASP A 413 -27.15 6.73 -5.47
CA ASP A 413 -26.54 5.63 -6.19
C ASP A 413 -25.02 5.67 -6.03
N LYS A 414 -24.40 4.51 -5.87
CA LYS A 414 -22.93 4.41 -5.73
C LYS A 414 -22.23 4.65 -7.06
N GLU A 415 -22.88 4.31 -8.18
CA GLU A 415 -22.32 4.50 -9.52
C GLU A 415 -22.97 5.70 -10.20
N PRO A 416 -22.19 6.55 -10.87
CA PRO A 416 -22.76 7.64 -11.65
C PRO A 416 -23.54 7.10 -12.85
N PHE A 417 -24.54 7.85 -13.29
CA PHE A 417 -25.30 7.51 -14.50
C PHE A 417 -24.90 8.37 -15.72
N LEU A 418 -24.25 9.51 -15.48
CA LEU A 418 -23.82 10.46 -16.50
C LEU A 418 -22.52 11.16 -16.06
N ILE A 419 -21.57 11.29 -16.98
CA ILE A 419 -20.32 12.05 -16.82
C ILE A 419 -20.18 13.01 -17.99
N VAL A 420 -19.86 14.25 -17.69
CA VAL A 420 -19.75 15.34 -18.67
C VAL A 420 -18.37 15.99 -18.59
N PHE A 421 -17.70 16.07 -19.73
CA PHE A 421 -16.40 16.70 -19.91
C PHE A 421 -16.58 18.07 -20.58
N PHE A 422 -15.89 19.09 -20.07
CA PHE A 422 -15.87 20.41 -20.71
C PHE A 422 -14.50 20.68 -21.32
N SER A 423 -14.42 20.77 -22.63
CA SER A 423 -13.17 20.95 -23.38
C SER A 423 -13.05 22.37 -23.94
N GLY A 424 -11.83 22.85 -24.16
CA GLY A 424 -11.54 24.07 -24.92
C GLY A 424 -11.84 25.42 -24.24
N ASP A 425 -11.30 26.47 -24.86
CA ASP A 425 -11.45 27.87 -24.44
C ASP A 425 -12.47 28.66 -25.29
N ARG A 426 -12.98 28.03 -26.36
CA ARG A 426 -13.99 28.63 -27.23
C ARG A 426 -15.35 28.67 -26.52
N VAL A 427 -16.20 29.62 -26.91
CA VAL A 427 -17.56 29.76 -26.41
C VAL A 427 -18.54 29.48 -27.55
N PRO A 428 -19.47 28.52 -27.42
CA PRO A 428 -19.63 27.60 -26.28
C PRO A 428 -18.46 26.61 -26.19
N LYS A 429 -18.17 26.15 -24.97
CA LYS A 429 -17.11 25.15 -24.74
C LYS A 429 -17.57 23.79 -25.29
N PRO A 430 -16.79 23.12 -26.15
CA PRO A 430 -17.11 21.76 -26.60
C PRO A 430 -17.30 20.85 -25.40
N MET A 431 -18.28 19.96 -25.52
CA MET A 431 -18.71 19.10 -24.42
C MET A 431 -18.93 17.69 -24.94
N ASN A 432 -18.31 16.72 -24.26
CA ASN A 432 -18.58 15.30 -24.46
C ASN A 432 -19.28 14.79 -23.22
N ALA A 433 -20.30 13.95 -23.39
CA ALA A 433 -21.03 13.36 -22.30
C ALA A 433 -21.12 11.86 -22.51
N TYR A 434 -20.95 11.09 -21.45
CA TYR A 434 -21.04 9.64 -21.47
C TYR A 434 -22.06 9.21 -20.43
N HIS A 435 -22.90 8.26 -20.80
CA HIS A 435 -23.90 7.70 -19.91
C HIS A 435 -23.74 6.19 -19.80
N PHE A 436 -24.16 5.67 -18.65
CA PHE A 436 -24.22 4.24 -18.39
C PHE A 436 -25.21 3.49 -19.32
N ALA A 437 -25.07 2.17 -19.44
CA ALA A 437 -25.98 1.31 -20.19
C ALA A 437 -27.07 0.63 -19.34
N ASN A 438 -27.42 1.20 -18.18
CA ASN A 438 -28.25 0.53 -17.18
C ASN A 438 -27.67 -0.81 -16.68
N GLU A 439 -26.35 -0.93 -16.72
CA GLU A 439 -25.60 -2.05 -16.15
C GLU A 439 -24.79 -1.55 -14.95
N TYR A 440 -24.46 -2.46 -14.04
CA TYR A 440 -23.58 -2.20 -12.91
C TYR A 440 -22.11 -2.46 -13.27
N ASN A 441 -21.20 -2.03 -12.39
CA ASN A 441 -19.75 -2.19 -12.51
C ASN A 441 -19.14 -1.43 -13.69
N PHE A 442 -19.68 -0.26 -14.02
CA PHE A 442 -19.18 0.59 -15.10
C PHE A 442 -19.16 -0.09 -16.49
N LYS A 443 -20.05 -1.04 -16.74
CA LYS A 443 -20.12 -1.74 -18.03
C LYS A 443 -20.99 -1.01 -19.04
N GLY A 444 -20.58 -1.09 -20.31
CA GLY A 444 -21.39 -0.66 -21.45
C GLY A 444 -21.57 0.86 -21.61
N TRP A 445 -20.77 1.71 -20.96
CA TRP A 445 -20.88 3.16 -21.11
C TRP A 445 -20.76 3.61 -22.56
N LYS A 446 -21.63 4.55 -22.96
CA LYS A 446 -21.73 5.07 -24.33
C LYS A 446 -21.62 6.59 -24.33
N GLU A 447 -21.06 7.12 -25.41
CA GLU A 447 -21.13 8.55 -25.68
C GLU A 447 -22.58 8.94 -25.96
N PHE A 448 -22.98 10.10 -25.44
CA PHE A 448 -24.29 10.68 -25.68
C PHE A 448 -24.32 11.28 -27.09
N GLU A 449 -25.04 10.62 -27.99
CA GLU A 449 -25.26 11.05 -29.36
C GLU A 449 -26.73 11.46 -29.55
N PHE A 450 -26.97 12.49 -30.36
CA PHE A 450 -28.32 12.93 -30.72
C PHE A 450 -28.42 13.08 -32.24
N ASP A 451 -29.39 12.40 -32.86
CA ASP A 451 -29.61 12.45 -34.30
C ASP A 451 -30.46 13.69 -34.67
N PHE A 452 -29.81 14.71 -35.21
CA PHE A 452 -30.46 15.93 -35.67
C PHE A 452 -31.23 15.63 -36.97
N ARG A 453 -32.56 15.68 -36.93
CA ARG A 453 -33.39 15.45 -38.13
C ARG A 453 -33.02 16.46 -39.22
N LYS A 454 -32.86 15.97 -40.46
CA LYS A 454 -32.43 16.72 -41.66
C LYS A 454 -33.13 18.07 -41.91
N SER A 455 -34.32 18.32 -41.37
CA SER A 455 -35.07 19.57 -41.57
C SER A 455 -34.50 20.79 -40.83
N GLU A 456 -33.56 20.60 -39.89
CA GLU A 456 -32.95 21.70 -39.11
C GLU A 456 -31.60 22.16 -39.67
N GLN A 457 -31.01 21.39 -40.59
CA GLN A 457 -29.67 21.63 -41.18
C GLN A 457 -29.60 22.81 -42.16
N GLU A 458 -30.71 23.44 -42.52
CA GLU A 458 -30.76 24.55 -43.51
C GLU A 458 -30.72 25.96 -42.89
N LYS A 459 -30.51 26.11 -41.57
CA LYS A 459 -30.31 27.43 -40.97
C LYS A 459 -28.82 27.76 -40.87
N ASP A 460 -28.38 28.74 -41.67
CA ASP A 460 -27.04 29.32 -41.62
C ASP A 460 -26.67 29.72 -40.17
N GLN A 461 -25.53 29.23 -39.69
CA GLN A 461 -25.03 29.24 -38.29
C GLN A 461 -25.56 28.14 -37.34
N HIS A 462 -25.62 26.89 -37.81
CA HIS A 462 -25.93 25.73 -36.97
C HIS A 462 -24.76 25.36 -36.04
N ASP A 463 -24.79 25.79 -34.78
CA ASP A 463 -23.85 25.36 -33.74
C ASP A 463 -24.33 24.05 -33.09
N GLN A 464 -23.93 22.92 -33.68
CA GLN A 464 -24.30 21.57 -33.23
C GLN A 464 -23.90 21.32 -31.76
N GLU A 465 -22.80 21.90 -31.27
CA GLU A 465 -22.34 21.73 -29.89
C GLU A 465 -23.30 22.40 -28.89
N ARG A 466 -23.77 23.61 -29.23
CA ARG A 466 -24.75 24.34 -28.41
C ARG A 466 -26.07 23.58 -28.30
N GLU A 467 -26.50 22.99 -29.40
CA GLU A 467 -27.75 22.23 -29.43
C GLU A 467 -27.65 20.91 -28.67
N LEU A 468 -26.56 20.15 -28.87
CA LEU A 468 -26.30 18.90 -28.14
C LEU A 468 -26.26 19.14 -26.62
N LYS A 469 -25.60 20.23 -26.19
CA LYS A 469 -25.61 20.67 -24.78
C LYS A 469 -27.01 20.99 -24.28
N THR A 470 -27.81 21.70 -25.08
CA THR A 470 -29.19 22.05 -24.71
C THR A 470 -30.04 20.79 -24.56
N LYS A 471 -29.93 19.84 -25.50
CA LYS A 471 -30.62 18.55 -25.45
C LYS A 471 -30.23 17.71 -24.26
N LEU A 472 -28.93 17.61 -23.92
CA LEU A 472 -28.52 16.87 -22.72
C LEU A 472 -29.14 17.49 -21.45
N LEU A 473 -29.11 18.81 -21.32
CA LEU A 473 -29.70 19.50 -20.18
C LEU A 473 -31.23 19.27 -20.09
N GLU A 474 -31.94 19.26 -21.23
CA GLU A 474 -33.37 18.86 -21.28
C GLU A 474 -33.58 17.44 -20.77
N LYS A 475 -32.73 16.46 -21.16
CA LYS A 475 -32.84 15.08 -20.67
C LYS A 475 -32.57 14.98 -19.18
N VAL A 476 -31.51 15.63 -18.70
CA VAL A 476 -31.17 15.64 -17.27
C VAL A 476 -32.28 16.28 -16.43
N GLN A 477 -32.89 17.36 -16.91
CA GLN A 477 -34.04 17.97 -16.26
C GLN A 477 -35.24 17.02 -16.25
N LYS A 478 -35.51 16.33 -17.37
CA LYS A 478 -36.55 15.29 -17.44
C LYS A 478 -36.30 14.16 -16.44
N ILE A 479 -35.06 13.75 -16.22
CA ILE A 479 -34.72 12.76 -15.18
C ILE A 479 -35.17 13.30 -13.83
N ASP A 480 -34.72 14.49 -13.41
CA ASP A 480 -35.11 15.07 -12.12
C ASP A 480 -36.64 15.15 -11.93
N ASP A 481 -37.37 15.53 -12.98
CA ASP A 481 -38.81 15.70 -12.92
C ASP A 481 -39.59 14.38 -12.81
N TYR A 482 -39.16 13.34 -13.53
CA TYR A 482 -39.86 12.06 -13.61
C TYR A 482 -39.47 11.09 -12.50
N VAL A 483 -38.19 11.08 -12.10
CA VAL A 483 -37.67 10.04 -11.19
C VAL A 483 -37.75 10.40 -9.72
N LYS A 484 -38.03 11.68 -9.38
CA LYS A 484 -38.04 12.21 -8.00
C LYS A 484 -38.92 11.45 -6.99
N CYS A 485 -39.91 10.69 -7.44
CA CYS A 485 -40.83 9.94 -6.58
C CYS A 485 -40.59 8.42 -6.60
N ILE A 486 -39.57 7.95 -7.35
CA ILE A 486 -39.28 6.52 -7.48
C ILE A 486 -38.38 6.09 -6.32
N PRO A 487 -38.85 5.16 -5.44
CA PRO A 487 -38.08 4.74 -4.28
C PRO A 487 -37.09 3.62 -4.60
N ASP A 488 -37.25 2.93 -5.73
CA ASP A 488 -36.50 1.75 -6.14
C ASP A 488 -35.37 2.14 -7.09
N MET A 489 -34.12 1.85 -6.72
CA MET A 489 -32.95 2.32 -7.47
C MET A 489 -32.80 1.65 -8.84
N ASP A 490 -33.14 0.36 -8.95
CA ASP A 490 -33.06 -0.37 -10.22
C ASP A 490 -34.04 0.23 -11.25
N LEU A 491 -35.28 0.50 -10.81
CA LEU A 491 -36.28 1.16 -11.63
C LEU A 491 -35.85 2.59 -12.01
N LEU A 492 -35.23 3.31 -11.08
CA LEU A 492 -34.72 4.66 -11.28
C LEU A 492 -33.62 4.70 -12.35
N ARG A 493 -32.66 3.75 -12.29
CA ARG A 493 -31.62 3.54 -13.30
C ARG A 493 -32.23 3.21 -14.67
N TRP A 494 -33.24 2.33 -14.71
CA TRP A 494 -33.94 2.01 -15.96
C TRP A 494 -34.60 3.23 -16.62
N TYR A 495 -35.32 4.04 -15.84
CA TYR A 495 -35.93 5.28 -16.35
C TYR A 495 -34.89 6.29 -16.83
N ALA A 496 -33.81 6.50 -16.05
CA ALA A 496 -32.74 7.42 -16.42
C ALA A 496 -32.07 7.01 -17.74
N TYR A 497 -31.77 5.72 -17.91
CA TYR A 497 -31.23 5.20 -19.17
C TYR A 497 -32.20 5.37 -20.34
N THR A 498 -33.49 5.09 -20.12
CA THR A 498 -34.52 5.23 -21.16
C THR A 498 -34.67 6.69 -21.59
N ILE A 499 -34.62 7.65 -20.64
CA ILE A 499 -34.63 9.09 -20.91
C ILE A 499 -33.39 9.52 -21.72
N LEU A 500 -32.20 9.02 -21.37
CA LEU A 500 -30.96 9.40 -22.05
C LEU A 500 -30.82 8.80 -23.46
N THR A 501 -31.52 7.70 -23.75
CA THR A 501 -31.42 6.99 -25.04
C THR A 501 -32.61 7.19 -25.96
N ASP A 502 -33.58 8.02 -25.59
CA ASP A 502 -34.76 8.34 -26.41
C ASP A 502 -35.58 7.17 -26.92
N LYS A 503 -35.51 6.04 -26.22
CA LYS A 503 -36.57 5.03 -26.31
C LYS A 503 -37.81 5.66 -25.69
N GLU A 504 -38.89 5.81 -26.47
CA GLU A 504 -40.17 6.35 -25.97
C GLU A 504 -40.50 5.72 -24.62
N ILE A 505 -40.60 6.57 -23.59
CA ILE A 505 -40.94 6.13 -22.24
C ILE A 505 -42.45 5.88 -22.27
N PRO A 506 -42.92 4.62 -22.17
CA PRO A 506 -44.34 4.42 -21.95
C PRO A 506 -44.68 5.12 -20.63
N PRO A 507 -45.73 5.96 -20.58
CA PRO A 507 -46.14 6.59 -19.34
C PRO A 507 -46.30 5.49 -18.27
N PRO A 508 -45.94 5.77 -17.00
CA PRO A 508 -46.18 4.81 -15.92
C PRO A 508 -47.64 4.41 -16.02
N LYS A 509 -47.90 3.08 -16.12
CA LYS A 509 -49.28 2.58 -16.16
C LYS A 509 -50.02 3.25 -15.00
N PRO A 510 -51.17 3.91 -15.25
CA PRO A 510 -51.99 4.40 -14.17
C PRO A 510 -52.16 3.26 -13.18
N LYS A 511 -52.01 3.53 -11.87
CA LYS A 511 -52.56 2.60 -10.89
C LYS A 511 -54.00 2.37 -11.32
N ASP A 512 -54.37 1.11 -11.60
CA ASP A 512 -55.74 0.78 -11.96
C ASP A 512 -56.66 1.52 -11.01
N GLU A 513 -57.46 2.46 -11.55
CA GLU A 513 -58.52 3.08 -10.79
C GLU A 513 -59.37 1.92 -10.29
N GLN A 514 -59.36 1.70 -8.98
CA GLN A 514 -60.34 0.81 -8.38
C GLN A 514 -61.70 1.35 -8.83
N THR A 515 -62.36 0.57 -9.68
CA THR A 515 -63.73 0.83 -10.10
C THR A 515 -64.51 1.11 -8.83
N PRO A 516 -65.29 2.20 -8.73
CA PRO A 516 -66.01 2.50 -7.50
C PRO A 516 -66.90 1.30 -7.18
N GLN A 517 -66.51 0.53 -6.17
CA GLN A 517 -67.30 -0.59 -5.69
C GLN A 517 -68.58 0.02 -5.11
N ARG A 518 -69.72 -0.43 -5.66
CA ARG A 518 -71.03 -0.23 -5.07
C ARG A 518 -70.93 -0.60 -3.59
N PRO A 519 -71.53 0.18 -2.65
CA PRO A 519 -71.51 -0.19 -1.24
C PRO A 519 -72.00 -1.63 -1.09
N ASP A 520 -71.20 -2.46 -0.44
CA ASP A 520 -71.54 -3.87 -0.23
C ASP A 520 -72.88 -3.95 0.51
N GLU A 521 -73.76 -4.80 -0.02
CA GLU A 521 -75.01 -5.16 0.63
C GLU A 521 -74.66 -5.80 2.00
N PHE A 522 -75.28 -5.31 3.07
CA PHE A 522 -74.95 -5.74 4.43
C PHE A 522 -75.31 -7.23 4.62
N VAL A 523 -74.33 -8.10 4.42
CA VAL A 523 -74.41 -9.51 4.78
C VAL A 523 -73.79 -9.64 6.19
N PRO A 524 -74.55 -10.13 7.19
CA PRO A 524 -74.00 -10.32 8.53
C PRO A 524 -72.78 -11.26 8.48
N ARG A 525 -71.71 -10.90 9.21
CA ARG A 525 -70.44 -11.65 9.26
C ARG A 525 -70.70 -13.12 9.54
N LYS A 526 -70.23 -14.00 8.64
CA LYS A 526 -70.09 -15.43 8.96
C LYS A 526 -69.13 -15.58 10.15
N PRO A 527 -69.45 -16.41 11.15
CA PRO A 527 -68.55 -16.68 12.26
C PRO A 527 -67.23 -17.26 11.74
N PRO A 528 -66.09 -16.94 12.37
CA PRO A 528 -64.77 -17.37 11.90
C PRO A 528 -64.69 -18.90 11.88
N GLU A 529 -64.16 -19.44 10.79
CA GLU A 529 -63.86 -20.87 10.69
C GLU A 529 -62.81 -21.27 11.75
N PRO A 530 -63.03 -22.39 12.46
CA PRO A 530 -62.08 -22.83 13.48
C PRO A 530 -60.74 -23.24 12.84
N PRO A 531 -59.61 -22.96 13.50
CA PRO A 531 -58.30 -23.30 13.00
C PRO A 531 -58.13 -24.82 12.80
N PRO A 532 -57.22 -25.25 11.90
CA PRO A 532 -57.03 -26.66 11.58
C PRO A 532 -56.71 -27.48 12.82
N LEU A 533 -57.43 -28.59 13.03
CA LEU A 533 -57.25 -29.50 14.19
C LEU A 533 -55.78 -29.92 14.39
N ALA A 534 -55.01 -30.02 13.29
CA ALA A 534 -53.59 -30.35 13.31
C ALA A 534 -52.71 -29.32 14.04
N LEU A 535 -53.04 -28.02 13.96
CA LEU A 535 -52.31 -26.95 14.66
C LEU A 535 -52.59 -26.96 16.17
N ILE A 536 -53.81 -27.33 16.57
CA ILE A 536 -54.21 -27.45 17.97
C ILE A 536 -53.55 -28.67 18.63
N ILE A 537 -53.50 -29.80 17.94
CA ILE A 537 -52.89 -31.04 18.45
C ILE A 537 -51.35 -30.93 18.43
N GLY A 538 -50.76 -30.36 17.39
CA GLY A 538 -49.31 -30.18 17.30
C GLY A 538 -48.75 -29.18 18.32
N GLY A 539 -49.45 -28.06 18.56
CA GLY A 539 -49.03 -27.04 19.52
C GLY A 539 -49.14 -27.48 20.98
N THR A 540 -50.14 -28.30 21.33
CA THR A 540 -50.34 -28.77 22.72
C THR A 540 -49.38 -29.88 23.11
N VAL A 541 -49.11 -30.85 22.22
CA VAL A 541 -48.15 -31.92 22.50
C VAL A 541 -46.70 -31.39 22.51
N GLY A 542 -46.33 -30.53 21.57
CA GLY A 542 -44.99 -29.93 21.52
C GLY A 542 -44.69 -29.01 22.71
N GLY A 543 -45.66 -28.21 23.13
CA GLY A 543 -45.53 -27.34 24.30
C GLY A 543 -45.39 -28.11 25.62
N VAL A 544 -46.16 -29.18 25.81
CA VAL A 544 -46.08 -30.01 27.02
C VAL A 544 -44.75 -30.76 27.10
N VAL A 545 -44.27 -31.32 25.99
CA VAL A 545 -42.95 -32.01 25.96
C VAL A 545 -41.83 -31.03 26.28
N PHE A 546 -41.84 -29.81 25.76
CA PHE A 546 -40.81 -28.81 26.03
C PHE A 546 -40.80 -28.35 27.50
N VAL A 547 -41.97 -28.10 28.09
CA VAL A 547 -42.07 -27.67 29.50
C VAL A 547 -41.68 -28.79 30.46
N VAL A 548 -42.12 -30.03 30.21
CA VAL A 548 -41.79 -31.18 31.08
C VAL A 548 -40.31 -31.52 30.99
N SER A 549 -39.72 -31.55 29.80
CA SER A 549 -38.28 -31.83 29.64
C SER A 549 -37.40 -30.73 30.26
N SER A 550 -37.80 -29.46 30.14
CA SER A 550 -37.10 -28.34 30.78
C SER A 550 -37.18 -28.39 32.31
N ALA A 551 -38.34 -28.73 32.87
CA ALA A 551 -38.53 -28.86 34.32
C ALA A 551 -37.74 -30.04 34.91
N VAL A 552 -37.72 -31.19 34.23
CA VAL A 552 -36.91 -32.36 34.63
C VAL A 552 -35.42 -32.05 34.54
N GLY A 553 -34.97 -31.43 33.45
CA GLY A 553 -33.57 -31.01 33.28
C GLY A 553 -33.13 -30.02 34.36
N TYR A 554 -33.98 -29.05 34.70
CA TYR A 554 -33.72 -28.09 35.78
C TYR A 554 -33.71 -28.78 37.16
N GLY A 555 -34.62 -29.73 37.40
CA GLY A 555 -34.64 -30.52 38.64
C GLY A 555 -33.39 -31.39 38.82
N VAL A 556 -32.91 -32.04 37.75
CA VAL A 556 -31.65 -32.83 37.77
C VAL A 556 -30.44 -31.92 37.99
N TYR A 557 -30.39 -30.77 37.32
CA TYR A 557 -29.34 -29.78 37.53
C TYR A 557 -29.32 -29.28 38.97
N TRP A 558 -30.47 -28.90 39.52
CA TRP A 558 -30.60 -28.40 40.90
C TRP A 558 -30.25 -29.47 41.94
N TYR A 559 -30.65 -30.73 41.71
CA TYR A 559 -30.28 -31.86 42.56
C TYR A 559 -28.75 -32.10 42.56
N ASN A 560 -28.10 -32.09 41.40
CA ASN A 560 -26.66 -32.33 41.29
C ASN A 560 -25.80 -31.15 41.79
N THR A 561 -26.29 -29.91 41.70
CA THR A 561 -25.52 -28.71 42.10
C THR A 561 -25.82 -28.24 43.52
N THR A 562 -27.02 -28.49 44.07
CA THR A 562 -27.40 -27.91 45.37
C THR A 562 -27.47 -28.97 46.48
N ILE A 563 -28.08 -30.12 46.22
CA ILE A 563 -28.26 -31.14 47.27
C ILE A 563 -26.96 -31.91 47.53
N LYS A 564 -26.21 -32.30 46.49
CA LYS A 564 -24.89 -32.96 46.65
C LYS A 564 -23.80 -32.10 47.30
N LEU A 565 -24.00 -30.79 47.40
CA LEU A 565 -23.09 -29.88 48.11
C LEU A 565 -23.51 -29.66 49.58
N LEU A 566 -24.71 -30.12 49.97
CA LEU A 566 -25.29 -29.94 51.31
C LEU A 566 -25.46 -31.27 52.10
N THR A 567 -25.14 -32.41 51.49
CA THR A 567 -25.01 -33.75 52.11
C THR A 567 -23.67 -34.34 51.71
#